data_AF-A0A7W3JR81-F1
#
_entry.id   AF-A0A7W3JR81-F1
#
_cell.length_a   1.000
_cell.length_b   1.000
_cell.length_c   1.000
_cell.angle_alpha   90.00
_cell.angle_beta   90.00
_cell.angle_gamma   90.00
#
_symmetry.space_group_name_H-M   'P 1'
#
loop_
_entity.id
_entity.type
_entity.pdbx_description
1 polymer ?
#
loop_
_entity_poly.entity_id
_entity_poly.type
_entity_poly.pdbx_seq_one_letter_code
_entity_poly.pdbx_strand_id
1 'polypeptide(L)'
;MTQVWLTHWEWACCGDAFACGDDVDFGVRTRAAHSVLADELGADLAATVDAIESHHEEEFPDRVRGRVTAVNVVTREVRERRSLRKPGHGAPLSAEMPAAGEAWPNNRMELGNGVWAGARPSRYVIEVVPVPGTVALSPVRGVRLSEAESDDSLPSFPDSTTVPRPERTVRVSIGWLVDVDEE
;
A
#
# COMPACT_ATOMS: atom_id res chain seq x y z
N MET A 1 -23.41 6.75 -12.35
CA MET A 1 -22.51 5.90 -11.54
C MET A 1 -21.14 5.87 -12.19
N THR A 2 -20.14 6.25 -11.42
CA THR A 2 -18.74 6.36 -11.81
C THR A 2 -17.92 5.56 -10.83
N GLN A 3 -17.15 4.61 -11.33
CA GLN A 3 -16.31 3.74 -10.52
C GLN A 3 -14.90 4.34 -10.37
N VAL A 4 -14.57 4.71 -9.14
CA VAL A 4 -13.34 5.40 -8.78
C VAL A 4 -12.36 4.43 -8.11
N TRP A 5 -11.13 4.40 -8.61
CA TRP A 5 -10.02 3.69 -7.98
C TRP A 5 -9.31 4.58 -6.96
N LEU A 6 -9.21 4.08 -5.73
CA LEU A 6 -8.52 4.70 -4.62
C LEU A 6 -7.32 3.82 -4.23
N THR A 7 -6.10 4.35 -4.29
CA THR A 7 -4.92 3.55 -3.92
C THR A 7 -4.84 3.38 -2.40
N HIS A 8 -4.39 2.21 -1.94
CA HIS A 8 -4.26 1.95 -0.50
C HIS A 8 -3.33 2.95 0.19
N TRP A 9 -2.21 3.30 -0.45
CA TRP A 9 -1.15 4.10 0.17
C TRP A 9 -1.55 5.58 0.34
N GLU A 10 -2.23 6.18 -0.64
CA GLU A 10 -2.71 7.58 -0.55
C GLU A 10 -3.73 7.73 0.57
N TRP A 11 -4.68 6.80 0.60
CA TRP A 11 -5.76 6.83 1.57
C TRP A 11 -5.30 6.46 2.97
N ALA A 12 -4.35 5.52 3.11
CA ALA A 12 -3.75 5.20 4.41
C ALA A 12 -2.94 6.37 5.00
N CYS A 13 -2.33 7.20 4.14
CA CYS A 13 -1.50 8.33 4.55
C CYS A 13 -2.35 9.53 5.02
N CYS A 14 -3.27 10.00 4.18
CA CYS A 14 -3.98 11.27 4.42
C CYS A 14 -5.48 11.23 4.11
N GLY A 15 -6.01 10.12 3.58
CA GLY A 15 -7.44 10.02 3.22
C GLY A 15 -8.36 9.96 4.44
N ASP A 16 -9.44 10.74 4.37
CA ASP A 16 -10.51 10.77 5.39
C ASP A 16 -11.37 9.50 5.32
N ALA A 17 -11.86 9.02 6.46
CA ALA A 17 -12.77 7.86 6.44
C ALA A 17 -14.15 8.26 5.88
N PHE A 18 -14.77 7.37 5.10
CA PHE A 18 -16.13 7.53 4.60
C PHE A 18 -16.82 6.17 4.42
N ALA A 19 -18.15 6.18 4.36
CA ALA A 19 -19.01 5.03 4.22
C ALA A 19 -19.91 5.09 2.98
N CYS A 20 -20.51 3.96 2.61
CA CYS A 20 -21.63 3.95 1.70
C CYS A 20 -22.75 4.86 2.23
N GLY A 21 -23.27 5.72 1.37
CA GLY A 21 -24.26 6.74 1.70
C GLY A 21 -23.67 8.11 1.99
N ASP A 22 -22.36 8.26 2.19
CA ASP A 22 -21.74 9.57 2.37
C ASP A 22 -21.59 10.32 1.03
N ASP A 23 -21.58 11.64 1.10
CA ASP A 23 -21.27 12.51 -0.03
C ASP A 23 -19.75 12.72 -0.10
N VAL A 24 -19.17 12.55 -1.28
CA VAL A 24 -17.72 12.62 -1.52
C VAL A 24 -17.39 13.60 -2.63
N ASP A 25 -16.16 14.13 -2.58
CA ASP A 25 -15.61 14.99 -3.61
C ASP A 25 -14.15 14.59 -3.89
N PHE A 26 -13.93 13.69 -4.85
CA PHE A 26 -12.62 13.15 -5.19
C PHE A 26 -11.93 13.99 -6.26
N GLY A 27 -10.64 14.28 -6.05
CA GLY A 27 -9.77 14.84 -7.09
C GLY A 27 -9.31 13.75 -8.06
N VAL A 28 -9.62 13.90 -9.35
CA VAL A 28 -9.34 12.87 -10.35
C VAL A 28 -8.07 13.20 -11.11
N ARG A 29 -7.09 12.30 -11.03
CA ARG A 29 -5.86 12.37 -11.83
C ARG A 29 -6.13 12.08 -13.29
N THR A 30 -6.96 11.08 -13.58
CA THR A 30 -7.33 10.70 -14.94
C THR A 30 -8.62 9.89 -14.99
N ARG A 31 -9.40 10.07 -16.06
CA ARG A 31 -10.56 9.22 -16.43
C ARG A 31 -10.24 8.20 -17.53
N ALA A 32 -8.99 8.12 -17.97
CA ALA A 32 -8.59 7.22 -19.06
C ALA A 32 -8.07 5.88 -18.52
N ALA A 33 -8.28 4.82 -19.31
CA ALA A 33 -7.68 3.52 -19.07
C ALA A 33 -6.16 3.67 -18.92
N HIS A 34 -5.67 3.49 -17.69
CA HIS A 34 -4.28 3.70 -17.36
C HIS A 34 -3.56 2.36 -17.41
N SER A 35 -2.56 2.22 -18.28
CA SER A 35 -1.85 0.94 -18.49
C SER A 35 -1.26 0.37 -17.20
N VAL A 36 -0.76 1.24 -16.31
CA VAL A 36 -0.24 0.82 -14.99
C VAL A 36 -1.34 0.20 -14.12
N LEU A 37 -2.59 0.63 -14.27
CA LEU A 37 -3.70 0.04 -13.53
C LEU A 37 -4.04 -1.37 -14.02
N ALA A 38 -3.89 -1.63 -15.33
CA ALA A 38 -4.04 -2.98 -15.89
C ALA A 38 -2.96 -3.95 -15.39
N ASP A 39 -1.73 -3.47 -15.17
CA ASP A 39 -0.66 -4.28 -14.55
C ASP A 39 -0.98 -4.60 -13.07
N GLU A 40 -1.69 -3.71 -12.38
CA GLU A 40 -2.04 -3.88 -10.95
C GLU A 40 -3.31 -4.71 -10.72
N LEU A 41 -4.37 -4.44 -11.48
CA LEU A 41 -5.71 -5.00 -11.31
C LEU A 41 -6.02 -6.15 -12.27
N GLY A 42 -5.25 -6.28 -13.35
CA GLY A 42 -5.64 -7.06 -14.52
C GLY A 42 -6.51 -6.25 -15.47
N ALA A 43 -6.45 -6.58 -16.76
CA ALA A 43 -7.11 -5.83 -17.83
C ALA A 43 -8.63 -5.72 -17.67
N ASP A 44 -9.29 -6.82 -17.28
CA ASP A 44 -10.76 -6.86 -17.17
C ASP A 44 -11.27 -5.93 -16.08
N LEU A 45 -10.64 -5.92 -14.90
CA LEU A 45 -11.02 -5.05 -13.80
C LEU A 45 -10.58 -3.60 -14.05
N ALA A 46 -9.39 -3.38 -14.62
CA ALA A 46 -8.95 -2.03 -14.96
C ALA A 46 -9.88 -1.36 -15.99
N ALA A 47 -10.54 -2.14 -16.86
CA ALA A 47 -11.49 -1.63 -17.84
C ALA A 47 -12.82 -1.16 -17.24
N THR A 48 -13.14 -1.52 -15.99
CA THR A 48 -14.34 -1.03 -15.29
C THR A 48 -14.10 0.26 -14.51
N VAL A 49 -12.85 0.69 -14.38
CA VAL A 49 -12.48 1.90 -13.64
C VAL A 49 -12.66 3.12 -14.53
N ASP A 50 -13.58 4.00 -14.14
CA ASP A 50 -13.90 5.24 -14.85
C ASP A 50 -12.99 6.40 -14.45
N ALA A 51 -12.44 6.37 -13.23
CA ALA A 51 -11.60 7.43 -12.70
C ALA A 51 -10.54 6.89 -11.72
N ILE A 52 -9.35 7.50 -11.75
CA ILE A 52 -8.31 7.26 -10.75
C ILE A 52 -8.17 8.52 -9.90
N GLU A 53 -8.44 8.39 -8.61
CA GLU A 53 -8.18 9.43 -7.63
C GLU A 53 -6.68 9.51 -7.35
N SER A 54 -6.23 10.71 -6.99
CA SER A 54 -4.92 10.91 -6.40
C SER A 54 -5.11 11.91 -5.27
N HIS A 55 -4.57 11.61 -4.10
CA HIS A 55 -4.82 12.39 -2.90
C HIS A 55 -3.70 13.40 -2.60
N HIS A 56 -2.58 13.35 -3.34
CA HIS A 56 -1.37 14.13 -3.06
C HIS A 56 -1.12 15.31 -4.00
N GLU A 57 -2.02 15.60 -4.94
CA GLU A 57 -1.91 16.81 -5.76
C GLU A 57 -2.98 17.81 -5.32
N GLU A 58 -2.57 19.03 -5.01
CA GLU A 58 -3.41 20.00 -4.29
C GLU A 58 -4.59 20.54 -5.12
N GLU A 59 -4.54 20.44 -6.47
CA GLU A 59 -5.64 20.85 -7.34
C GLU A 59 -5.73 19.95 -8.60
N PHE A 60 -6.73 19.06 -8.62
CA PHE A 60 -7.12 18.36 -9.84
C PHE A 60 -8.15 19.17 -10.62
N PRO A 61 -7.98 19.33 -11.95
CA PRO A 61 -8.95 20.02 -12.79
C PRO A 61 -10.26 19.26 -12.94
N ASP A 62 -10.23 17.93 -12.70
CA ASP A 62 -11.39 17.04 -12.78
C ASP A 62 -11.71 16.48 -11.40
N ARG A 63 -13.00 16.29 -11.14
CA ARG A 63 -13.52 15.84 -9.85
C ARG A 63 -14.70 14.92 -10.04
N VAL A 64 -14.82 13.93 -9.16
CA VAL A 64 -16.01 13.07 -9.04
C VAL A 64 -16.72 13.45 -7.75
N ARG A 65 -17.94 13.98 -7.89
CA ARG A 65 -18.75 14.51 -6.79
C ARG A 65 -20.10 13.83 -6.75
N GLY A 66 -20.47 13.32 -5.59
CA GLY A 66 -21.79 12.74 -5.39
C GLY A 66 -21.82 11.73 -4.27
N ARG A 67 -22.81 10.83 -4.31
CA ARG A 67 -23.07 9.90 -3.20
C ARG A 67 -22.39 8.56 -3.41
N VAL A 68 -21.70 8.06 -2.39
CA VAL A 68 -21.12 6.71 -2.41
C VAL A 68 -22.23 5.67 -2.34
N THR A 69 -22.26 4.75 -3.30
CA THR A 69 -23.29 3.71 -3.40
C THR A 69 -22.74 2.31 -3.11
N ALA A 70 -21.46 2.07 -3.38
CA ALA A 70 -20.77 0.84 -3.02
C ALA A 70 -19.27 1.08 -2.79
N VAL A 71 -18.68 0.27 -1.92
CA VAL A 71 -17.23 0.21 -1.70
C VAL A 71 -16.80 -1.25 -1.71
N ASN A 72 -15.78 -1.56 -2.51
CA ASN A 72 -15.12 -2.86 -2.52
C ASN A 72 -13.66 -2.69 -2.14
N VAL A 73 -13.20 -3.44 -1.14
CA VAL A 73 -11.76 -3.59 -0.92
C VAL A 73 -11.19 -4.49 -2.02
N VAL A 74 -10.07 -4.07 -2.59
CA VAL A 74 -9.37 -4.81 -3.64
C VAL A 74 -8.14 -5.44 -3.04
N THR A 75 -8.09 -6.76 -3.10
CA THR A 75 -6.98 -7.56 -2.55
C THR A 75 -6.28 -8.32 -3.66
N ARG A 76 -5.00 -8.62 -3.46
CA ARG A 76 -4.24 -9.53 -4.33
C ARG A 76 -3.31 -10.41 -3.51
N GLU A 77 -2.91 -11.53 -4.07
CA GLU A 77 -1.82 -12.31 -3.51
C GLU A 77 -0.47 -11.77 -3.96
N VAL A 78 0.49 -11.77 -3.04
CA VAL A 78 1.87 -11.41 -3.27
C VAL A 78 2.78 -12.49 -2.72
N ARG A 79 3.90 -12.74 -3.42
CA ARG A 79 5.01 -13.53 -2.89
C ARG A 79 5.95 -12.59 -2.17
N GLU A 80 6.08 -12.78 -0.87
CA GLU A 80 7.04 -12.09 -0.03
C GLU A 80 8.29 -12.96 0.10
N ARG A 81 9.42 -12.46 -0.41
CA ARG A 81 10.73 -13.09 -0.27
C ARG A 81 11.60 -12.27 0.66
N ARG A 82 12.18 -12.95 1.66
CA ARG A 82 13.11 -12.32 2.60
C ARG A 82 14.53 -12.79 2.31
N SER A 83 15.41 -11.85 2.01
CA SER A 83 16.84 -12.11 1.84
C SER A 83 17.64 -11.29 2.85
N LEU A 84 18.79 -11.80 3.29
CA LEU A 84 19.67 -11.00 4.15
C LEU A 84 20.09 -9.75 3.37
N ARG A 85 19.95 -8.58 4.03
CA ARG A 85 20.37 -7.31 3.44
C ARG A 85 21.86 -7.40 3.12
N LYS A 86 22.22 -7.00 1.89
CA LYS A 86 23.60 -6.88 1.39
C LYS A 86 24.01 -5.39 1.37
N PRO A 87 25.33 -5.08 1.44
CA PRO A 87 25.83 -3.73 1.18
C PRO A 87 25.27 -3.15 -0.12
N GLY A 88 24.94 -1.85 -0.15
CA GLY A 88 24.32 -1.16 -1.29
C GLY A 88 22.81 -0.89 -1.16
N HIS A 89 22.07 -1.62 -0.30
CA HIS A 89 20.64 -1.35 -0.03
C HIS A 89 20.44 -0.44 1.20
N GLY A 90 20.91 0.81 1.09
CA GLY A 90 20.87 1.82 2.17
C GLY A 90 22.14 1.88 3.03
N ALA A 91 23.14 1.05 2.73
CA ALA A 91 24.50 1.13 3.28
C ALA A 91 25.49 1.47 2.14
N PRO A 92 26.60 2.17 2.42
CA PRO A 92 27.65 2.43 1.44
C PRO A 92 28.12 1.14 0.75
N LEU A 93 28.50 1.22 -0.53
CA LEU A 93 29.03 0.06 -1.27
C LEU A 93 30.29 -0.55 -0.62
N SER A 94 31.01 0.24 0.17
CA SER A 94 32.18 -0.16 0.95
C SER A 94 31.86 -0.78 2.31
N ALA A 95 30.59 -0.93 2.69
CA ALA A 95 30.23 -1.50 3.98
C ALA A 95 30.60 -2.98 4.03
N GLU A 96 31.40 -3.37 5.03
CA GLU A 96 31.70 -4.77 5.29
C GLU A 96 30.43 -5.50 5.73
N MET A 97 30.21 -6.68 5.15
CA MET A 97 29.06 -7.51 5.49
C MET A 97 29.31 -8.13 6.87
N PRO A 98 28.41 -7.94 7.86
CA PRO A 98 28.54 -8.61 9.15
C PRO A 98 28.47 -10.14 8.97
N ALA A 99 29.09 -10.90 9.88
CA ALA A 99 29.10 -12.35 9.78
C ALA A 99 27.67 -12.93 9.80
N ALA A 100 27.48 -14.12 9.23
CA ALA A 100 26.18 -14.77 9.22
C ALA A 100 25.66 -14.97 10.66
N GLY A 101 24.68 -14.16 11.07
CA GLY A 101 24.20 -14.16 12.47
C GLY A 101 24.16 -12.76 13.09
N GLU A 102 25.09 -11.90 12.69
CA GLU A 102 25.33 -10.60 13.33
C GLU A 102 24.40 -9.49 12.81
N ALA A 103 24.16 -8.51 13.68
CA ALA A 103 23.33 -7.35 13.36
C ALA A 103 24.09 -6.37 12.46
N TRP A 104 23.36 -5.67 11.58
CA TRP A 104 23.92 -4.57 10.81
C TRP A 104 24.35 -3.42 11.76
N PRO A 105 25.51 -2.79 11.54
CA PRO A 105 25.95 -1.65 12.33
C PRO A 105 24.96 -0.49 12.14
N ASN A 106 24.45 0.04 13.26
CA ASN A 106 23.51 1.16 13.25
C ASN A 106 24.29 2.47 13.10
N ASN A 107 24.10 3.18 12.00
CA ASN A 107 24.50 4.60 11.92
C ASN A 107 23.40 5.44 12.60
N ARG A 108 23.38 5.44 13.94
CA ARG A 108 22.56 6.40 14.69
C ARG A 108 23.20 7.77 14.54
N MET A 109 22.44 8.73 14.04
CA MET A 109 22.85 10.13 14.03
C MET A 109 22.37 10.78 15.32
N GLU A 110 23.29 11.30 16.13
CA GLU A 110 22.95 12.12 17.29
C GLU A 110 22.55 13.51 16.80
N LEU A 111 21.31 13.93 17.08
CA LEU A 111 20.77 15.24 16.70
C LEU A 111 21.00 16.30 17.80
N GLY A 112 21.71 15.94 18.88
CA GLY A 112 21.88 16.75 20.09
C GLY A 112 20.80 16.49 21.15
N ASN A 113 21.05 16.92 22.39
CA ASN A 113 20.14 16.78 23.55
C ASN A 113 19.68 15.33 23.83
N GLY A 114 20.48 14.33 23.49
CA GLY A 114 20.13 12.91 23.68
C GLY A 114 19.10 12.38 22.68
N VAL A 115 18.76 13.15 21.65
CA VAL A 115 17.85 12.73 20.58
C VAL A 115 18.63 11.99 19.50
N TRP A 116 18.23 10.76 19.23
CA TRP A 116 18.82 9.91 18.20
C TRP A 116 17.88 9.79 17.01
N ALA A 117 18.36 10.11 15.81
CA ALA A 117 17.67 9.80 14.57
C ALA A 117 18.32 8.61 13.87
N GLY A 118 17.47 7.75 13.29
CA GLY A 118 17.87 6.58 12.53
C GLY A 118 16.89 5.45 12.74
N ALA A 119 16.15 5.10 11.69
CA ALA A 119 15.44 3.84 11.65
C ALA A 119 16.47 2.71 11.64
N ARG A 120 16.28 1.67 12.47
CA ARG A 120 17.04 0.42 12.31
C ARG A 120 16.65 -0.14 10.93
N PRO A 121 17.56 -0.24 9.96
CA PRO A 121 17.23 -0.95 8.74
C PRO A 121 16.92 -2.39 9.14
N SER A 122 15.81 -2.94 8.66
CA SER A 122 15.48 -4.35 8.83
C SER A 122 16.70 -5.24 8.49
N ARG A 123 16.91 -6.33 9.22
CA ARG A 123 18.00 -7.28 8.89
C ARG A 123 17.85 -7.89 7.47
N TYR A 124 16.61 -7.90 6.97
CA TYR A 124 16.23 -8.50 5.70
C TYR A 124 15.80 -7.43 4.69
N VAL A 125 16.14 -7.66 3.43
CA VAL A 125 15.44 -7.06 2.29
C VAL A 125 14.19 -7.91 2.04
N ILE A 126 13.04 -7.25 2.01
CA ILE A 126 11.76 -7.86 1.71
C ILE A 126 11.43 -7.49 0.26
N GLU A 127 11.36 -8.49 -0.60
CA GLU A 127 10.90 -8.36 -1.97
C GLU A 127 9.43 -8.83 -2.01
N VAL A 128 8.55 -7.99 -2.56
CA VAL A 128 7.11 -8.29 -2.66
C VAL A 128 6.75 -8.30 -4.14
N VAL A 129 6.42 -9.48 -4.67
CA VAL A 129 6.09 -9.67 -6.09
C VAL A 129 4.62 -10.04 -6.23
N PRO A 130 3.82 -9.32 -7.04
CA PRO A 130 2.43 -9.69 -7.30
C PRO A 130 2.29 -11.09 -7.90
N VAL A 131 1.27 -11.84 -7.49
CA VAL A 131 0.87 -13.08 -8.15
C VAL A 131 -0.22 -12.74 -9.18
N PRO A 132 0.03 -12.91 -10.49
CA PRO A 132 -0.94 -12.57 -11.53
C PRO A 132 -2.27 -13.33 -11.37
N GLY A 133 -3.38 -12.67 -11.68
CA GLY A 133 -4.71 -13.29 -11.68
C GLY A 133 -5.28 -13.61 -10.30
N THR A 134 -4.74 -13.03 -9.23
CA THR A 134 -5.21 -13.25 -7.84
C THR A 134 -5.99 -12.07 -7.26
N VAL A 135 -6.32 -11.09 -8.10
CA VAL A 135 -7.10 -9.93 -7.69
C VAL A 135 -8.51 -10.37 -7.32
N ALA A 136 -8.97 -9.94 -6.15
CA ALA A 136 -10.28 -10.26 -5.62
C ALA A 136 -10.92 -9.03 -4.98
N LEU A 137 -12.21 -8.87 -5.25
CA LEU A 137 -13.06 -7.83 -4.67
C LEU A 137 -13.82 -8.39 -3.48
N SER A 138 -13.97 -7.59 -2.43
CA SER A 138 -14.87 -7.92 -1.32
C SER A 138 -15.63 -6.66 -0.92
N PRO A 139 -16.98 -6.73 -0.83
CA PRO A 139 -17.77 -5.58 -0.44
C PRO A 139 -17.47 -5.21 1.01
N VAL A 140 -17.30 -3.91 1.27
CA VAL A 140 -17.07 -3.33 2.60
C VAL A 140 -18.00 -2.14 2.81
N ARG A 141 -18.18 -1.73 4.07
CA ARG A 141 -19.07 -0.60 4.41
C ARG A 141 -18.52 0.76 4.03
N GLY A 142 -17.21 0.86 3.84
CA GLY A 142 -16.53 2.12 3.62
C GLY A 142 -15.02 1.99 3.59
N VAL A 143 -14.35 3.11 3.41
CA VAL A 143 -12.89 3.22 3.40
C VAL A 143 -12.42 3.66 4.78
N ARG A 144 -11.42 2.94 5.32
CA ARG A 144 -10.84 3.19 6.65
C ARG A 144 -11.83 3.19 7.83
N LEU A 145 -13.01 2.60 7.66
CA LEU A 145 -13.88 2.29 8.78
C LEU A 145 -13.23 1.16 9.59
N SER A 146 -12.77 1.46 10.81
CA SER A 146 -12.30 0.43 11.73
C SER A 146 -13.48 -0.47 12.13
N GLU A 147 -13.69 -1.56 11.40
CA GLU A 147 -14.23 -2.75 12.03
C GLU A 147 -13.04 -3.43 12.72
N ALA A 148 -13.17 -3.70 14.02
CA ALA A 148 -12.15 -4.37 14.81
C ALA A 148 -11.47 -5.49 14.01
N GLU A 149 -10.13 -5.48 13.99
CA GLU A 149 -9.28 -6.45 13.28
C GLU A 149 -9.08 -6.24 11.77
N SER A 150 -8.97 -4.99 11.31
CA SER A 150 -7.86 -4.72 10.38
C SER A 150 -6.59 -4.78 11.22
N ASP A 151 -6.07 -6.00 11.41
CA ASP A 151 -4.67 -6.19 11.70
C ASP A 151 -3.95 -5.51 10.54
N ASP A 152 -3.63 -4.23 10.76
CA ASP A 152 -2.58 -3.50 10.09
C ASP A 152 -1.28 -4.21 10.45
N SER A 153 -1.18 -5.45 9.97
CA SER A 153 0.04 -6.18 9.79
C SER A 153 0.73 -5.48 8.62
N LEU A 154 1.16 -4.22 8.83
CA LEU A 154 2.57 -3.91 8.59
C LEU A 154 3.31 -5.16 9.04
N PRO A 155 4.07 -5.85 8.17
CA PRO A 155 4.59 -7.18 8.48
C PRO A 155 5.22 -7.11 9.86
N SER A 156 4.52 -7.67 10.85
CA SER A 156 4.86 -7.50 12.25
C SER A 156 6.30 -7.94 12.33
N PHE A 157 7.23 -7.00 12.58
CA PHE A 157 8.66 -7.29 12.55
C PHE A 157 8.87 -8.30 13.67
N PRO A 158 9.03 -9.61 13.36
CA PRO A 158 9.13 -10.57 14.43
C PRO A 158 10.41 -10.24 15.19
N ASP A 159 10.28 -10.21 16.50
CA ASP A 159 11.42 -10.07 17.38
C ASP A 159 12.49 -11.09 16.97
N SER A 160 13.73 -10.62 16.92
CA SER A 160 14.78 -11.05 16.01
C SER A 160 15.42 -12.40 16.39
N THR A 161 14.65 -13.49 16.42
CA THR A 161 15.17 -14.83 16.78
C THR A 161 14.70 -15.97 15.88
N THR A 162 13.59 -15.82 15.13
CA THR A 162 13.13 -16.89 14.23
C THR A 162 13.52 -16.57 12.79
N VAL A 163 14.30 -17.43 12.14
CA VAL A 163 14.58 -17.31 10.70
C VAL A 163 13.24 -17.41 9.97
N PRO A 164 12.71 -16.32 9.38
CA PRO A 164 11.42 -16.39 8.71
C PRO A 164 11.54 -17.33 7.50
N ARG A 165 10.45 -17.99 7.12
CA ARG A 165 10.41 -18.77 5.88
C ARG A 165 10.90 -17.87 4.73
N PRO A 166 11.82 -18.36 3.87
CA PRO A 166 12.47 -17.52 2.87
C PRO A 166 11.47 -16.96 1.85
N GLU A 167 10.34 -17.63 1.66
CA GLU A 167 9.26 -17.24 0.76
C GLU A 167 7.91 -17.61 1.38
N ARG A 168 6.94 -16.70 1.27
CA ARG A 168 5.53 -16.96 1.59
C ARG A 168 4.61 -16.23 0.62
N THR A 169 3.43 -16.81 0.38
CA THR A 169 2.34 -16.11 -0.30
C THR A 169 1.39 -15.54 0.75
N VAL A 170 1.09 -14.26 0.64
CA VAL A 170 0.14 -13.56 1.51
C VAL A 170 -0.84 -12.75 0.67
N ARG A 171 -2.05 -12.55 1.19
CA ARG A 171 -3.05 -11.67 0.57
C ARG A 171 -2.96 -10.29 1.20
N VAL A 172 -2.91 -9.26 0.37
CA VAL A 172 -2.76 -7.85 0.81
C VAL A 172 -3.84 -7.00 0.16
N SER A 173 -4.30 -5.97 0.87
CA SER A 173 -5.11 -4.90 0.29
C SER A 173 -4.23 -4.00 -0.58
N ILE A 174 -4.73 -3.61 -1.75
CA ILE A 174 -4.04 -2.71 -2.67
C ILE A 174 -4.81 -1.41 -2.93
N GLY A 175 -6.08 -1.35 -2.52
CA GLY A 175 -6.90 -0.15 -2.63
C GLY A 175 -8.38 -0.47 -2.50
N TRP A 176 -9.20 0.47 -2.97
CA TRP A 176 -10.65 0.35 -3.00
C TRP A 176 -11.19 0.73 -4.36
N LEU A 177 -12.25 0.05 -4.77
CA LEU A 177 -13.14 0.50 -5.85
C LEU A 177 -14.41 1.07 -5.22
N VAL A 178 -14.74 2.29 -5.62
CA VAL A 178 -15.83 3.06 -5.04
C VAL A 178 -16.77 3.48 -6.15
N ASP A 179 -18.03 3.09 -6.02
CA ASP A 179 -19.06 3.51 -6.97
C ASP A 179 -19.74 4.76 -6.45
N VAL A 180 -19.64 5.85 -7.22
CA VAL A 180 -20.23 7.16 -6.89
C VAL A 180 -21.36 7.46 -7.86
N ASP A 181 -22.52 7.84 -7.34
CA ASP A 181 -23.58 8.41 -8.15
C ASP A 181 -23.35 9.92 -8.26
N GLU A 182 -22.83 10.36 -9.41
CA GLU A 182 -22.49 11.77 -9.67
C GLU A 182 -23.74 12.64 -9.78
N GLU A 183 -23.66 13.85 -9.22
CA GLU A 183 -24.73 14.87 -9.27
C GLU A 183 -24.77 15.69 -10.57
#